data_AF-A0A7S3CGU7-F1
#
_entry.id   AF-A0A7S3CGU7-F1
#
_cell.length_a   1.000
_cell.length_b   1.000
_cell.length_c   1.000
_cell.angle_alpha   90.00
_cell.angle_beta   90.00
_cell.angle_gamma   90.00
#
_symmetry.space_group_name_H-M   'P 1'
#
loop_
_entity.id
_entity.type
_entity.pdbx_description
1 polymer ?
#
loop_
_entity_poly.entity_id
_entity_poly.type
_entity_poly.pdbx_seq_one_letter_code
_entity_poly.pdbx_strand_id
1 'polypeptide(L)'
;GLSEGDAGGDGELQEPSEEQKQRIEYESKIPIRIRYQQFTEFTSYTFEMPTLAGYETMKGGFKQGERLIEALKSIDSWWDDIPGELFLVAIVNSKGAQAKKKGDLLYDPLKLQDDLYSIRSESIYPGDSPTGCFVGDQEKRVGIFVNYALQPFTDYLYVAILYDENSTYVEKQQYSRQIQRFLELEEYRLLCLSASAIAKYLFIAIEIINEELLQVLNSFKTTDLSFAERKSALERIIDLQNRSETLGIGIRDRFGASEAYGNVVLRRLDRMNVEPAPGTQNFQGVVRKRLEPALRTYRSAGERLDETTDAVARASNLLRCQIDLDVQEQNDNLLILGTILSVSSFSLAILQFLEKVDVL
;
A
#
# COMPACT_ATOMS: atom_id res chain seq x y z
N GLY A 1 4.83 -7.29 -69.80
CA GLY A 1 4.65 -8.59 -70.47
C GLY A 1 4.28 -9.60 -69.40
N LEU A 2 3.23 -10.36 -69.65
CA LEU A 2 2.55 -11.33 -68.78
C LEU A 2 3.49 -12.40 -68.19
N SER A 3 3.20 -12.87 -66.97
CA SER A 3 2.73 -14.26 -66.75
C SER A 3 2.21 -14.48 -65.34
N GLU A 4 1.04 -15.13 -65.27
CA GLU A 4 0.34 -15.62 -64.09
C GLU A 4 1.06 -16.80 -63.40
N GLY A 5 0.70 -17.04 -62.14
CA GLY A 5 1.01 -18.23 -61.37
C GLY A 5 0.25 -18.22 -60.04
N ASP A 6 -0.86 -18.94 -60.02
CA ASP A 6 -1.89 -19.00 -58.98
C ASP A 6 -1.57 -19.99 -57.84
N ALA A 7 -2.25 -19.75 -56.72
CA ALA A 7 -2.70 -20.68 -55.68
C ALA A 7 -1.72 -21.41 -54.72
N GLY A 8 -1.90 -21.09 -53.43
CA GLY A 8 -2.17 -22.11 -52.41
C GLY A 8 -1.02 -22.45 -51.45
N GLY A 9 -1.21 -22.17 -50.17
CA GLY A 9 -0.35 -22.68 -49.11
C GLY A 9 -0.58 -21.99 -47.78
N ASP A 10 -1.36 -22.65 -46.92
CA ASP A 10 -1.69 -22.32 -45.53
C ASP A 10 -0.64 -21.50 -44.77
N GLY A 11 -1.06 -20.34 -44.26
CA GLY A 11 -0.27 -19.52 -43.35
C GLY A 11 -0.15 -20.20 -41.99
N GLU A 12 0.88 -21.03 -41.81
CA GLU A 12 1.43 -21.30 -40.49
C GLU A 12 1.87 -19.97 -39.87
N LEU A 13 1.22 -19.59 -38.78
CA LEU A 13 1.67 -18.52 -37.88
C LEU A 13 3.04 -18.91 -37.33
N GLN A 14 4.11 -18.49 -38.01
CA GLN A 14 5.47 -18.53 -37.49
C GLN A 14 5.53 -17.72 -36.19
N GLU A 15 5.91 -18.39 -35.11
CA GLU A 15 6.35 -17.72 -33.87
C GLU A 15 7.45 -16.70 -34.23
N PRO A 16 7.41 -15.47 -33.69
CA PRO A 16 8.42 -14.47 -34.00
C PRO A 16 9.79 -14.94 -33.49
N SER A 17 10.78 -14.94 -34.39
CA SER A 17 12.16 -15.32 -34.11
C SER A 17 12.79 -14.42 -33.04
N GLU A 18 13.72 -14.97 -32.25
CA GLU A 18 14.45 -14.32 -31.16
C GLU A 18 15.29 -13.07 -31.56
N GLU A 19 15.26 -12.64 -32.82
CA GLU A 19 16.09 -11.55 -33.35
C GLU A 19 15.47 -10.14 -33.25
N GLN A 20 14.28 -9.99 -32.65
CA GLN A 20 13.62 -8.67 -32.52
C GLN A 20 13.62 -8.04 -31.12
N LYS A 21 14.49 -8.48 -30.20
CA LYS A 21 14.86 -7.64 -29.05
C LYS A 21 16.05 -6.77 -29.43
N GLN A 22 15.80 -5.66 -30.13
CA GLN A 22 16.82 -4.65 -30.39
C GLN A 22 17.44 -4.19 -29.07
N ARG A 23 18.69 -4.61 -28.85
CA ARG A 23 19.51 -4.14 -27.75
C ARG A 23 19.95 -2.73 -28.10
N ILE A 24 19.23 -1.73 -27.61
CA ILE A 24 19.60 -0.33 -27.77
C ILE A 24 20.84 -0.09 -26.89
N GLU A 25 22.02 0.03 -27.51
CA GLU A 25 23.26 0.40 -26.83
C GLU A 25 23.40 1.93 -26.77
N TYR A 26 23.37 2.49 -25.56
CA TYR A 26 23.62 3.91 -25.32
C TYR A 26 25.11 4.13 -25.02
N GLU A 27 25.84 4.82 -25.90
CA GLU A 27 27.21 5.26 -25.62
C GLU A 27 27.20 6.48 -24.68
N SER A 28 27.37 6.24 -23.38
CA SER A 28 27.67 7.29 -22.41
C SER A 28 29.18 7.46 -22.27
N LYS A 29 29.69 8.71 -22.38
CA LYS A 29 31.10 9.06 -22.10
C LYS A 29 31.52 8.84 -20.65
N ILE A 30 30.55 8.59 -19.77
CA ILE A 30 30.73 8.27 -18.36
C ILE A 30 30.30 6.81 -18.17
N PRO A 31 31.16 5.91 -17.64
CA PRO A 31 30.78 4.52 -17.43
C PRO A 31 29.67 4.46 -16.37
N ILE A 32 28.42 4.28 -16.82
CA ILE A 32 27.27 4.03 -15.94
C ILE A 32 27.12 2.52 -15.84
N ARG A 33 27.21 1.98 -14.63
CA ARG A 33 26.85 0.57 -14.40
C ARG A 33 25.40 0.52 -13.93
N ILE A 34 24.59 -0.26 -14.64
CA ILE A 34 23.21 -0.51 -14.26
C ILE A 34 23.13 -1.90 -13.63
N ARG A 35 22.49 -1.99 -12.46
CA ARG A 35 22.17 -3.26 -11.81
C ARG A 35 20.67 -3.36 -11.62
N TYR A 36 20.14 -4.56 -11.82
CA TYR A 36 18.74 -4.89 -11.64
C TYR A 36 18.60 -5.98 -10.59
N GLN A 37 17.61 -5.85 -9.70
CA GLN A 37 17.22 -6.86 -8.74
C GLN A 37 15.70 -6.96 -8.68
N GLN A 38 15.17 -8.16 -8.79
CA GLN A 38 13.74 -8.43 -8.68
C GLN A 38 13.46 -9.16 -7.37
N PHE A 39 12.60 -8.55 -6.56
CA PHE A 39 12.01 -9.16 -5.38
C PHE A 39 10.57 -9.56 -5.70
N THR A 40 9.93 -10.28 -4.79
CA THR A 40 8.52 -10.66 -4.94
C THR A 40 7.63 -9.41 -4.91
N GLU A 41 8.00 -8.40 -4.11
CA GLU A 41 7.17 -7.23 -3.87
C GLU A 41 7.54 -6.01 -4.72
N PHE A 42 8.78 -5.91 -5.18
CA PHE A 42 9.29 -4.74 -5.90
C PHE A 42 10.51 -5.09 -6.75
N THR A 43 10.87 -4.15 -7.62
CA THR A 43 12.02 -4.25 -8.48
C THR A 43 12.90 -3.02 -8.27
N SER A 44 14.21 -3.24 -8.09
CA SER A 44 15.18 -2.18 -7.84
C SER A 44 16.15 -2.06 -9.01
N TYR A 45 16.31 -0.84 -9.51
CA TYR A 45 17.30 -0.47 -10.52
C TYR A 45 18.33 0.46 -9.89
N THR A 46 19.60 0.06 -9.90
CA THR A 46 20.71 0.86 -9.37
C THR A 46 21.55 1.40 -10.51
N PHE A 47 21.74 2.71 -10.53
CA PHE A 47 22.62 3.40 -11.47
C PHE A 47 23.88 3.85 -10.73
N GLU A 48 25.00 3.17 -10.96
CA GLU A 48 26.30 3.56 -10.42
C GLU A 48 26.94 4.59 -11.36
N MET A 49 27.14 5.81 -10.86
CA MET A 49 27.82 6.90 -11.56
C MET A 49 29.16 7.21 -10.87
N PRO A 50 30.26 7.41 -11.61
CA PRO A 50 31.52 7.85 -11.01
C PRO A 50 31.40 9.27 -10.47
N THR A 51 32.22 9.61 -9.48
CA THR A 51 32.28 10.96 -8.90
C THR A 51 32.58 11.99 -10.00
N LEU A 52 31.65 12.93 -10.23
CA LEU A 52 31.84 14.01 -11.17
C LEU A 52 32.93 14.96 -10.64
N ALA A 53 33.98 15.20 -11.44
CA ALA A 53 35.07 16.10 -11.07
C ALA A 53 34.54 17.53 -10.80
N GLY A 54 34.92 18.13 -9.66
CA GLY A 54 34.54 19.50 -9.28
C GLY A 54 33.57 19.63 -8.10
N TYR A 55 33.07 18.52 -7.54
CA TYR A 55 32.24 18.53 -6.32
C TYR A 55 33.04 17.99 -5.12
N GLU A 56 33.35 18.86 -4.15
CA GLU A 56 34.04 18.48 -2.89
C GLU A 56 33.09 17.98 -1.78
N THR A 57 31.78 18.17 -2.01
CA THR A 57 30.69 17.89 -1.07
C THR A 57 30.02 16.55 -1.38
N MET A 58 29.34 15.95 -0.39
CA MET A 58 28.51 14.75 -0.62
C MET A 58 27.17 15.08 -1.28
N LYS A 59 26.96 16.33 -1.72
CA LYS A 59 25.83 16.70 -2.57
C LYS A 59 25.93 15.91 -3.86
N GLY A 60 24.89 15.13 -4.17
CA GLY A 60 24.88 14.17 -5.27
C GLY A 60 24.87 14.77 -6.67
N GLY A 61 25.58 15.86 -6.94
CA GLY A 61 25.59 16.56 -8.22
C GLY A 61 24.29 17.27 -8.58
N PHE A 62 23.16 16.89 -7.98
CA PHE A 62 21.84 17.46 -8.25
C PHE A 62 21.60 18.75 -7.46
N LYS A 63 21.24 19.81 -8.18
CA LYS A 63 20.74 21.06 -7.58
C LYS A 63 19.30 20.91 -7.12
N GLN A 64 18.83 21.87 -6.32
CA GLN A 64 17.44 21.94 -5.85
C GLN A 64 16.44 21.75 -6.99
N GLY A 65 15.47 20.84 -6.82
CA GLY A 65 14.37 20.64 -7.77
C GLY A 65 14.72 19.86 -9.03
N GLU A 66 15.98 19.46 -9.24
CA GLU A 66 16.34 18.58 -10.35
C GLU A 66 15.76 17.18 -10.10
N ARG A 67 14.71 16.86 -10.84
CA ARG A 67 14.09 15.54 -10.80
C ARG A 67 14.88 14.62 -11.71
N LEU A 68 15.89 13.94 -11.16
CA LEU A 68 16.68 12.92 -11.88
C LEU A 68 15.79 11.98 -12.69
N ILE A 69 14.64 11.58 -12.14
CA ILE A 69 13.66 10.74 -12.85
C ILE A 69 13.12 11.43 -14.10
N GLU A 70 12.77 12.71 -14.03
CA GLU A 70 12.27 13.44 -15.21
C GLU A 70 13.35 13.62 -16.25
N ALA A 71 14.59 13.88 -15.82
CA ALA A 71 15.73 13.92 -16.72
C ALA A 71 15.94 12.55 -17.40
N LEU A 72 15.90 11.44 -16.65
CA LEU A 72 16.01 10.09 -17.20
C LEU A 72 14.86 9.75 -18.16
N LYS A 73 13.62 10.10 -17.80
CA LYS A 73 12.44 9.92 -18.66
C LYS A 73 12.49 10.78 -19.93
N SER A 74 13.17 11.93 -19.89
CA SER A 74 13.33 12.78 -21.07
C SER A 74 14.36 12.26 -22.07
N ILE A 75 15.24 11.35 -21.65
CA ILE A 75 16.30 10.80 -22.51
C ILE A 75 15.73 9.79 -23.50
N ASP A 76 14.88 8.87 -23.05
CA ASP A 76 14.31 7.81 -23.88
C ASP A 76 13.09 7.14 -23.18
N SER A 77 12.30 6.37 -23.94
CA SER A 77 11.03 5.76 -23.53
C SER A 77 11.14 4.36 -22.90
N TRP A 78 12.34 3.77 -22.79
CA TRP A 78 12.51 2.46 -22.13
C TRP A 78 11.97 2.43 -20.69
N TRP A 79 11.83 3.60 -20.07
CA TRP A 79 11.24 3.78 -18.75
C TRP A 79 9.77 3.37 -18.69
N ASP A 80 9.03 3.51 -19.79
CA ASP A 80 7.61 3.16 -19.89
C ASP A 80 7.40 1.64 -19.99
N ASP A 81 8.43 0.89 -20.37
CA ASP A 81 8.41 -0.58 -20.45
C ASP A 81 8.66 -1.26 -19.09
N ILE A 82 9.07 -0.50 -18.06
CA ILE A 82 9.31 -1.07 -16.73
C ILE A 82 7.98 -1.27 -16.02
N PRO A 83 7.63 -2.51 -15.63
CA PRO A 83 6.36 -2.77 -14.95
C PRO A 83 6.36 -2.20 -13.53
N GLY A 84 5.22 -1.63 -13.14
CA GLY A 84 4.94 -1.13 -11.79
C GLY A 84 4.99 0.40 -11.68
N GLU A 85 4.70 0.90 -10.48
CA GLU A 85 4.73 2.33 -10.18
C GLU A 85 5.97 2.67 -9.35
N LEU A 86 6.65 3.76 -9.72
CA LEU A 86 7.77 4.28 -8.95
C LEU A 86 7.31 4.78 -7.58
N PHE A 87 7.77 4.14 -6.51
CA PHE A 87 7.45 4.54 -5.14
C PHE A 87 8.64 5.06 -4.34
N LEU A 88 9.89 4.82 -4.79
CA LEU A 88 11.10 5.27 -4.12
C LEU A 88 12.17 5.63 -5.14
N VAL A 89 12.81 6.78 -4.91
CA VAL A 89 14.08 7.17 -5.53
C VAL A 89 15.06 7.44 -4.42
N ALA A 90 16.17 6.71 -4.40
CA ALA A 90 17.23 6.91 -3.44
C ALA A 90 18.49 7.46 -4.13
N ILE A 91 18.99 8.59 -3.64
CA ILE A 91 20.29 9.16 -4.05
C ILE A 91 21.29 8.81 -2.95
N VAL A 92 22.23 7.95 -3.30
CA VAL A 92 23.18 7.37 -2.36
C VAL A 92 24.58 7.91 -2.66
N ASN A 93 25.09 8.74 -1.76
CA ASN A 93 26.44 9.31 -1.87
C ASN A 93 27.35 8.67 -0.84
N SER A 94 28.61 8.48 -1.19
CA SER A 94 29.61 7.88 -0.30
C SER A 94 30.92 8.65 -0.32
N LYS A 95 31.55 8.83 0.85
CA LYS A 95 32.83 9.52 1.00
C LYS A 95 33.69 8.84 2.07
N GLY A 96 34.98 8.73 1.75
CA GLY A 96 36.00 8.34 2.72
C GLY A 96 36.19 9.45 3.74
N ALA A 97 36.17 9.10 5.02
CA ALA A 97 36.39 10.02 6.13
C ALA A 97 37.61 9.56 6.94
N GLN A 98 38.32 10.53 7.52
CA GLN A 98 39.39 10.27 8.48
C GLN A 98 38.81 9.67 9.76
N ALA A 99 39.53 8.73 10.35
CA ALA A 99 39.14 8.10 11.61
C ALA A 99 40.15 8.47 12.70
N LYS A 100 39.68 8.93 13.86
CA LYS A 100 40.55 9.28 15.01
C LYS A 100 41.19 8.04 15.62
N LYS A 101 40.44 6.93 15.60
CA LYS A 101 40.82 5.55 15.86
C LYS A 101 40.04 4.67 14.88
N LYS A 102 40.47 3.43 14.66
CA LYS A 102 39.79 2.51 13.74
C LYS A 102 38.29 2.39 14.10
N GLY A 103 37.41 2.79 13.18
CA GLY A 103 35.95 2.80 13.37
C GLY A 103 35.34 4.05 14.04
N ASP A 104 36.15 5.00 14.52
CA ASP A 104 35.72 6.29 15.08
C ASP A 104 35.86 7.39 14.00
N LEU A 105 34.87 7.42 13.09
CA LEU A 105 34.85 8.29 11.93
C LEU A 105 34.62 9.75 12.34
N LEU A 106 35.45 10.65 11.83
CA LEU A 106 35.30 12.08 12.00
C LEU A 106 34.32 12.63 10.96
N TYR A 107 33.28 13.29 11.44
CA TYR A 107 32.31 13.98 10.58
C TYR A 107 31.79 15.23 11.28
N ASP A 108 31.31 16.16 10.47
CA ASP A 108 30.67 17.40 10.93
C ASP A 108 29.16 17.29 10.67
N PRO A 109 28.32 17.19 11.72
CA PRO A 109 26.88 17.07 11.57
C PRO A 109 26.25 18.23 10.78
N LEU A 110 26.81 19.45 10.85
CA LEU A 110 26.28 20.62 10.14
C LEU A 110 26.58 20.52 8.64
N LYS A 111 27.81 20.16 8.26
CA LYS A 111 28.15 19.91 6.85
C LYS A 111 27.34 18.76 6.27
N LEU A 112 27.11 17.73 7.07
CA LEU A 112 26.32 16.58 6.66
C LEU A 112 24.83 16.93 6.47
N GLN A 113 24.30 17.83 7.31
CA GLN A 113 22.97 18.40 7.13
C GLN A 113 22.89 19.15 5.79
N ASP A 114 23.87 19.99 5.47
CA ASP A 114 23.92 20.68 4.17
C ASP A 114 24.01 19.70 2.99
N ASP A 115 24.73 18.60 3.15
CA ASP A 115 24.89 17.57 2.11
C ASP A 115 23.61 16.74 1.91
N LEU A 116 22.84 16.48 2.98
CA LEU A 116 21.60 15.70 2.95
C LEU A 116 20.35 16.53 2.63
N TYR A 117 20.35 17.81 2.99
CA TYR A 117 19.23 18.72 2.82
C TYR A 117 19.60 19.87 1.89
N SER A 118 19.13 19.79 0.64
CA SER A 118 19.40 20.80 -0.39
C SER A 118 18.79 22.19 -0.10
N ILE A 119 17.85 22.29 0.85
CA ILE A 119 16.98 23.46 1.06
C ILE A 119 17.35 24.30 2.31
N ARG A 120 18.24 23.83 3.18
CA ARG A 120 18.37 24.40 4.54
C ARG A 120 19.78 24.88 4.93
N SER A 121 20.52 25.51 4.01
CA SER A 121 21.88 26.02 4.32
C SER A 121 21.93 27.12 5.40
N GLU A 122 20.79 27.65 5.86
CA GLU A 122 20.71 28.68 6.91
C GLU A 122 19.73 28.34 8.05
N SER A 123 19.10 27.16 8.04
CA SER A 123 18.14 26.78 9.08
C SER A 123 18.88 26.27 10.33
N ILE A 124 18.87 27.08 11.40
CA ILE A 124 19.39 26.72 12.73
C ILE A 124 18.35 25.89 13.52
N TYR A 125 17.27 25.41 12.87
CA TYR A 125 16.21 24.70 13.59
C TYR A 125 16.69 23.33 14.11
N PRO A 126 16.59 23.04 15.42
CA PRO A 126 17.05 21.77 16.00
C PRO A 126 16.36 20.51 15.45
N GLY A 127 15.23 20.68 14.75
CA GLY A 127 14.48 19.59 14.12
C GLY A 127 15.12 19.05 12.83
N ASP A 128 16.14 19.72 12.31
CA ASP A 128 16.77 19.42 11.00
C ASP A 128 18.03 18.58 11.11
N SER A 129 18.42 18.17 12.33
CA SER A 129 19.55 17.28 12.50
C SER A 129 19.33 16.02 11.66
N PRO A 130 20.32 15.60 10.86
CA PRO A 130 20.20 14.40 10.05
C PRO A 130 19.91 13.21 10.97
N THR A 131 19.22 12.21 10.45
CA THR A 131 19.07 10.95 11.18
C THR A 131 20.25 10.07 10.80
N GLY A 132 20.98 9.60 11.80
CA GLY A 132 22.27 8.97 11.57
C GLY A 132 22.51 7.77 12.47
N CYS A 133 23.32 6.84 11.98
CA CYS A 133 23.86 5.77 12.78
C CYS A 133 25.15 5.21 12.21
N PHE A 134 25.90 4.54 13.07
CA PHE A 134 27.00 3.68 12.67
C PHE A 134 26.54 2.23 12.66
N VAL A 135 26.89 1.50 11.61
CA VAL A 135 26.54 0.08 11.45
C VAL A 135 27.82 -0.75 11.35
N GLY A 136 27.88 -1.83 12.12
CA GLY A 136 29.01 -2.78 12.11
C GLY A 136 29.77 -2.85 13.44
N ASP A 137 30.86 -3.62 13.45
CA ASP A 137 31.68 -3.83 14.65
C ASP A 137 32.55 -2.61 14.97
N GLN A 138 33.02 -2.50 16.21
CA GLN A 138 33.73 -1.31 16.72
C GLN A 138 34.86 -0.79 15.83
N GLU A 139 35.57 -1.69 15.14
CA GLU A 139 36.70 -1.35 14.27
C GLU A 139 36.33 -1.24 12.79
N LYS A 140 35.11 -1.63 12.39
CA LYS A 140 34.68 -1.76 10.99
C LYS A 140 33.27 -1.22 10.82
N ARG A 141 33.12 0.06 11.15
CA ARG A 141 31.83 0.76 11.08
C ARG A 141 31.71 1.56 9.79
N VAL A 142 30.49 1.57 9.28
CA VAL A 142 30.05 2.52 8.25
C VAL A 142 29.02 3.46 8.86
N GLY A 143 29.20 4.77 8.67
CA GLY A 143 28.20 5.77 9.03
C GLY A 143 27.16 5.84 7.93
N ILE A 144 25.88 5.71 8.28
CA ILE A 144 24.74 5.87 7.37
C ILE A 144 23.88 7.00 7.91
N PHE A 145 23.62 7.99 7.06
CA PHE A 145 22.87 9.19 7.41
C PHE A 145 21.82 9.48 6.35
N VAL A 146 20.63 9.88 6.79
CA VAL A 146 19.40 9.84 5.99
C VAL A 146 18.54 11.07 6.25
N ASN A 147 17.92 11.58 5.19
CA ASN A 147 17.02 12.72 5.24
C ASN A 147 15.56 12.36 5.60
N TYR A 148 15.29 11.91 6.82
CA TYR A 148 13.91 11.59 7.21
C TYR A 148 12.98 12.80 7.44
N ALA A 149 13.48 14.01 7.32
CA ALA A 149 12.67 15.22 7.39
C ALA A 149 12.07 15.51 6.01
N LEU A 150 10.80 15.93 5.99
CA LEU A 150 10.10 16.32 4.77
C LEU A 150 10.85 17.46 4.08
N GLN A 151 11.35 17.19 2.88
CA GLN A 151 11.94 18.20 2.02
C GLN A 151 10.84 18.79 1.13
N PRO A 152 10.71 20.12 1.07
CA PRO A 152 9.87 20.74 0.06
C PRO A 152 10.36 20.35 -1.34
N PHE A 153 9.44 20.08 -2.28
CA PHE A 153 9.73 19.90 -3.71
C PHE A 153 10.53 18.66 -4.14
N THR A 154 10.95 17.78 -3.22
CA THR A 154 11.61 16.51 -3.55
C THR A 154 10.99 15.34 -2.79
N ASP A 155 10.75 14.25 -3.51
CA ASP A 155 10.25 12.98 -2.95
C ASP A 155 11.40 11.96 -2.79
N TYR A 156 12.65 12.44 -2.84
CA TYR A 156 13.85 11.59 -2.90
C TYR A 156 14.40 11.31 -1.50
N LEU A 157 14.83 10.06 -1.32
CA LEU A 157 15.58 9.62 -0.16
C LEU A 157 17.07 9.90 -0.42
N TYR A 158 17.63 10.87 0.29
CA TYR A 158 19.07 11.14 0.28
C TYR A 158 19.74 10.34 1.38
N VAL A 159 20.76 9.58 0.99
CA VAL A 159 21.55 8.74 1.87
C VAL A 159 23.02 9.13 1.73
N ALA A 160 23.63 9.52 2.84
CA ALA A 160 25.05 9.80 2.93
C ALA A 160 25.75 8.66 3.69
N ILE A 161 26.79 8.12 3.07
CA ILE A 161 27.59 7.03 3.61
C ILE A 161 29.00 7.54 3.90
N LEU A 162 29.44 7.35 5.13
CA LEU A 162 30.80 7.62 5.56
C LEU A 162 31.50 6.31 5.91
N TYR A 163 32.69 6.11 5.37
CA TYR A 163 33.53 4.95 5.66
C TYR A 163 34.97 5.39 5.88
N ASP A 164 35.77 4.57 6.57
CA ASP A 164 37.19 4.90 6.80
C ASP A 164 37.94 4.87 5.46
N GLU A 165 38.57 5.99 5.10
CA GLU A 165 39.32 6.13 3.85
C GLU A 165 40.44 5.08 3.70
N ASN A 166 40.98 4.60 4.82
CA ASN A 166 42.04 3.59 4.88
C ASN A 166 41.51 2.16 4.85
N SER A 167 40.20 1.97 4.66
CA SER A 167 39.57 0.64 4.63
C SER A 167 40.10 -0.22 3.50
N THR A 168 40.37 -1.48 3.81
CA THR A 168 40.74 -2.52 2.85
C THR A 168 39.59 -2.80 1.87
N TYR A 169 39.91 -3.44 0.74
CA TYR A 169 38.90 -3.87 -0.24
C TYR A 169 37.81 -4.76 0.38
N VAL A 170 38.19 -5.66 1.28
CA VAL A 170 37.25 -6.57 1.97
C VAL A 170 36.31 -5.80 2.90
N GLU A 171 36.81 -4.81 3.63
CA GLU A 171 35.99 -3.93 4.48
C GLU A 171 35.02 -3.10 3.63
N LYS A 172 35.45 -2.58 2.47
CA LYS A 172 34.57 -1.87 1.53
C LYS A 172 33.42 -2.75 1.03
N GLN A 173 33.68 -4.02 0.70
CA GLN A 173 32.62 -4.96 0.34
C GLN A 173 31.63 -5.23 1.50
N GLN A 174 32.10 -5.24 2.75
CA GLN A 174 31.23 -5.35 3.92
C GLN A 174 30.31 -4.14 4.03
N TYR A 175 30.83 -2.92 3.82
CA TYR A 175 30.02 -1.71 3.82
C TYR A 175 28.95 -1.74 2.74
N SER A 176 29.29 -2.16 1.51
CA SER A 176 28.30 -2.32 0.42
C SER A 176 27.13 -3.22 0.82
N ARG A 177 27.41 -4.33 1.53
CA ARG A 177 26.34 -5.21 2.03
C ARG A 177 25.47 -4.54 3.10
N GLN A 178 26.06 -3.71 3.97
CA GLN A 178 25.27 -2.98 4.97
C GLN A 178 24.41 -1.89 4.33
N ILE A 179 24.94 -1.19 3.34
CA ILE A 179 24.21 -0.19 2.55
C ILE A 179 23.02 -0.85 1.84
N GLN A 180 23.24 -1.99 1.17
CA GLN A 180 22.17 -2.72 0.50
C GLN A 180 21.08 -3.15 1.50
N ARG A 181 21.46 -3.71 2.65
CA ARG A 181 20.50 -4.08 3.71
C ARG A 181 19.71 -2.89 4.24
N PHE A 182 20.35 -1.73 4.34
CA PHE A 182 19.71 -0.48 4.72
C PHE A 182 18.70 -0.04 3.66
N LEU A 183 19.06 -0.06 2.37
CA LEU A 183 18.15 0.31 1.29
C LEU A 183 16.95 -0.63 1.21
N GLU A 184 17.18 -1.94 1.32
CA GLU A 184 16.08 -2.91 1.39
C GLU A 184 15.19 -2.70 2.61
N LEU A 185 15.76 -2.31 3.76
CA LEU A 185 14.97 -1.94 4.94
C LEU A 185 14.08 -0.74 4.63
N GLU A 186 14.58 0.26 3.93
CA GLU A 186 13.80 1.44 3.52
C GLU A 186 12.71 1.12 2.50
N GLU A 187 13.00 0.25 1.54
CA GLU A 187 12.02 -0.26 0.56
C GLU A 187 10.84 -0.93 1.29
N TYR A 188 11.11 -1.89 2.20
CA TYR A 188 10.06 -2.54 2.99
C TYR A 188 9.35 -1.58 3.96
N ARG A 189 10.06 -0.59 4.52
CA ARG A 189 9.45 0.44 5.39
C ARG A 189 8.42 1.27 4.62
N LEU A 190 8.74 1.68 3.39
CA LEU A 190 7.82 2.43 2.55
C LEU A 190 6.65 1.59 2.06
N LEU A 191 6.89 0.32 1.68
CA LEU A 191 5.82 -0.62 1.35
C LEU A 191 4.86 -0.82 2.51
N CYS A 192 5.37 -0.99 3.73
CA CYS A 192 4.53 -1.03 4.93
C CYS A 192 3.69 0.24 5.07
N LEU A 193 4.32 1.41 5.02
CA LEU A 193 3.68 2.70 5.27
C LEU A 193 2.70 3.15 4.20
N SER A 194 2.76 2.58 2.99
CA SER A 194 1.83 2.87 1.89
C SER A 194 0.36 2.57 2.23
N ALA A 195 0.09 1.65 3.17
CA ALA A 195 -1.27 1.35 3.63
C ALA A 195 -1.87 2.43 4.55
N SER A 196 -1.10 3.47 4.93
CA SER A 196 -1.58 4.57 5.77
C SER A 196 -2.73 5.35 5.15
N ALA A 197 -2.70 5.59 3.85
CA ALA A 197 -3.80 6.26 3.16
C ALA A 197 -5.06 5.37 3.16
N ILE A 198 -4.88 4.08 2.86
CA ILE A 198 -5.96 3.09 2.82
C ILE A 198 -6.67 3.00 4.17
N ALA A 199 -5.92 2.94 5.28
CA ALA A 199 -6.50 2.91 6.62
C ALA A 199 -7.34 4.16 6.93
N LYS A 200 -6.90 5.35 6.51
CA LYS A 200 -7.68 6.59 6.70
C LYS A 200 -8.99 6.57 5.93
N TYR A 201 -8.97 6.16 4.66
CA TYR A 201 -10.19 6.04 3.86
C TYR A 201 -11.12 4.96 4.39
N LEU A 202 -10.56 3.85 4.88
CA LEU A 202 -11.33 2.77 5.47
C LEU A 202 -12.10 3.23 6.71
N PHE A 203 -11.49 4.00 7.62
CA PHE A 203 -12.20 4.51 8.80
C PHE A 203 -13.42 5.36 8.41
N ILE A 204 -13.27 6.23 7.40
CA ILE A 204 -14.37 7.06 6.88
C ILE A 204 -15.47 6.17 6.28
N ALA A 205 -15.09 5.19 5.44
CA ALA A 205 -16.05 4.28 4.82
C ALA A 205 -16.82 3.45 5.85
N ILE A 206 -16.14 2.97 6.90
CA ILE A 206 -16.75 2.24 8.01
C ILE A 206 -17.74 3.13 8.77
N GLU A 207 -17.40 4.40 9.03
CA GLU A 207 -18.30 5.33 9.71
C GLU A 207 -19.60 5.53 8.92
N ILE A 208 -19.49 5.74 7.60
CA ILE A 208 -20.64 5.86 6.70
C ILE A 208 -21.51 4.59 6.72
N ILE A 209 -20.91 3.40 6.61
CA ILE A 209 -21.65 2.12 6.66
C ILE A 209 -22.38 1.97 8.00
N ASN A 210 -21.73 2.30 9.11
CA ASN A 210 -22.33 2.20 10.44
C ASN A 210 -23.48 3.18 10.63
N GLU A 211 -23.36 4.43 10.16
CA GLU A 211 -24.45 5.41 10.19
C GLU A 211 -25.66 4.93 9.38
N GLU A 212 -25.44 4.46 8.14
CA GLU A 212 -26.49 3.92 7.29
C GLU A 212 -27.16 2.68 7.93
N LEU A 213 -26.36 1.78 8.51
CA LEU A 213 -26.88 0.61 9.24
C LEU A 213 -27.77 1.02 10.41
N LEU A 214 -27.35 1.99 11.22
CA LEU A 214 -28.15 2.52 12.32
C LEU A 214 -29.46 3.14 11.85
N GLN A 215 -29.44 3.88 10.74
CA GLN A 215 -30.66 4.44 10.15
C GLN A 215 -31.65 3.35 9.76
N VAL A 216 -31.18 2.29 9.10
CA VAL A 216 -32.04 1.17 8.69
C VAL A 216 -32.59 0.42 9.91
N LEU A 217 -31.74 0.11 10.90
CA LEU A 217 -32.19 -0.55 12.13
C LEU A 217 -33.22 0.30 12.90
N ASN A 218 -33.07 1.62 12.90
CA ASN A 218 -34.03 2.51 13.55
C ASN A 218 -35.34 2.62 12.77
N SER A 219 -35.32 2.59 11.43
CA SER A 219 -36.57 2.57 10.67
C SER A 219 -37.40 1.33 11.02
N PHE A 220 -36.75 0.17 11.17
CA PHE A 220 -37.40 -1.11 11.54
C PHE A 220 -37.98 -1.19 12.95
N LYS A 221 -37.59 -0.31 13.88
CA LYS A 221 -38.18 -0.29 15.24
C LYS A 221 -39.62 0.23 15.27
N THR A 222 -40.08 0.88 14.20
CA THR A 222 -41.41 1.49 14.15
C THR A 222 -42.45 0.41 13.80
N THR A 223 -43.44 0.22 14.67
CA THR A 223 -44.43 -0.87 14.58
C THR A 223 -45.35 -0.78 13.35
N ASP A 224 -45.48 0.40 12.74
CA ASP A 224 -46.46 0.68 11.66
C ASP A 224 -45.85 0.71 10.25
N LEU A 225 -44.77 -0.02 9.98
CA LEU A 225 -44.19 -0.05 8.64
C LEU A 225 -45.11 -0.77 7.64
N SER A 226 -45.18 -0.25 6.43
CA SER A 226 -45.74 -0.93 5.27
C SER A 226 -44.82 -2.06 4.78
N PHE A 227 -45.38 -3.07 4.12
CA PHE A 227 -44.61 -4.12 3.45
C PHE A 227 -43.58 -3.55 2.46
N ALA A 228 -43.94 -2.47 1.74
CA ALA A 228 -43.03 -1.81 0.81
C ALA A 228 -41.83 -1.16 1.52
N GLU A 229 -42.05 -0.56 2.70
CA GLU A 229 -40.99 0.07 3.50
C GLU A 229 -40.05 -0.99 4.10
N ARG A 230 -40.59 -2.12 4.58
CA ARG A 230 -39.79 -3.27 5.04
C ARG A 230 -38.93 -3.84 3.91
N LYS A 231 -39.50 -4.04 2.71
CA LYS A 231 -38.75 -4.52 1.55
C LYS A 231 -37.62 -3.56 1.17
N SER A 232 -37.90 -2.26 1.10
CA SER A 232 -36.88 -1.25 0.79
C SER A 232 -35.74 -1.23 1.81
N ALA A 233 -36.07 -1.41 3.09
CA ALA A 233 -35.08 -1.42 4.15
C ALA A 233 -34.23 -2.71 4.13
N LEU A 234 -34.79 -3.86 3.73
CA LEU A 234 -34.01 -5.08 3.42
C LEU A 234 -33.07 -4.87 2.23
N GLU A 235 -33.53 -4.25 1.14
CA GLU A 235 -32.69 -3.93 -0.02
C GLU A 235 -31.49 -3.07 0.37
N ARG A 236 -31.69 -2.07 1.24
CA ARG A 236 -30.61 -1.23 1.79
C ARG A 236 -29.61 -2.04 2.62
N ILE A 237 -30.07 -2.99 3.45
CA ILE A 237 -29.14 -3.84 4.22
C ILE A 237 -28.34 -4.78 3.33
N ILE A 238 -28.95 -5.34 2.29
CA ILE A 238 -28.25 -6.17 1.31
C ILE A 238 -27.17 -5.34 0.59
N ASP A 239 -27.47 -4.10 0.21
CA ASP A 239 -26.48 -3.17 -0.34
C ASP A 239 -25.34 -2.90 0.64
N LEU A 240 -25.63 -2.61 1.91
CA LEU A 240 -24.61 -2.42 2.95
C LEU A 240 -23.74 -3.67 3.14
N GLN A 241 -24.34 -4.86 3.09
CA GLN A 241 -23.62 -6.13 3.21
C GLN A 241 -22.62 -6.27 2.05
N ASN A 242 -23.08 -6.08 0.81
CA ASN A 242 -22.24 -6.14 -0.37
C ASN A 242 -21.12 -5.09 -0.34
N ARG A 243 -21.42 -3.85 0.07
CA ARG A 243 -20.43 -2.78 0.21
C ARG A 243 -19.38 -3.12 1.27
N SER A 244 -19.79 -3.60 2.44
CA SER A 244 -18.87 -3.97 3.53
C SER A 244 -17.96 -5.15 3.16
N GLU A 245 -18.48 -6.17 2.48
CA GLU A 245 -17.69 -7.31 2.00
C GLU A 245 -16.73 -6.89 0.88
N THR A 246 -17.21 -6.12 -0.09
CA THR A 246 -16.38 -5.61 -1.19
C THR A 246 -15.26 -4.72 -0.69
N LEU A 247 -15.52 -3.92 0.34
CA LEU A 247 -14.51 -3.11 1.02
C LEU A 247 -13.45 -3.99 1.71
N GLY A 248 -13.86 -5.13 2.29
CA GLY A 248 -12.96 -6.11 2.90
C GLY A 248 -12.02 -6.79 1.90
N ILE A 249 -12.49 -7.05 0.69
CA ILE A 249 -11.70 -7.67 -0.38
C ILE A 249 -10.51 -6.77 -0.73
N GLY A 250 -9.31 -7.34 -0.76
CA GLY A 250 -8.07 -6.63 -1.07
C GLY A 250 -7.52 -5.78 0.07
N ILE A 251 -8.37 -5.13 0.90
CA ILE A 251 -7.90 -4.39 2.09
C ILE A 251 -7.28 -5.33 3.12
N ARG A 252 -7.93 -6.48 3.39
CA ARG A 252 -7.38 -7.49 4.31
C ARG A 252 -6.01 -7.98 3.82
N ASP A 253 -5.89 -8.29 2.53
CA ASP A 253 -4.62 -8.72 1.93
C ASP A 253 -3.56 -7.63 2.03
N ARG A 254 -3.94 -6.37 1.77
CA ARG A 254 -3.01 -5.23 1.84
C ARG A 254 -2.52 -4.97 3.26
N PHE A 255 -3.38 -5.02 4.26
CA PHE A 255 -2.97 -4.89 5.66
C PHE A 255 -2.12 -6.07 6.13
N GLY A 256 -2.47 -7.30 5.73
CA GLY A 256 -1.66 -8.49 5.99
C GLY A 256 -0.25 -8.36 5.41
N ALA A 257 -0.14 -7.90 4.15
CA ALA A 257 1.14 -7.61 3.51
C ALA A 257 1.92 -6.50 4.24
N SER A 258 1.26 -5.38 4.55
CA SER A 258 1.90 -4.28 5.29
C SER A 258 2.38 -4.69 6.68
N GLU A 259 1.64 -5.55 7.39
CA GLU A 259 2.08 -6.11 8.68
C GLU A 259 3.29 -7.02 8.51
N ALA A 260 3.30 -7.89 7.49
CA ALA A 260 4.45 -8.72 7.16
C ALA A 260 5.71 -7.87 6.86
N TYR A 261 5.58 -6.83 6.03
CA TYR A 261 6.69 -5.92 5.71
C TYR A 261 7.19 -5.17 6.93
N GLY A 262 6.28 -4.67 7.79
CA GLY A 262 6.65 -4.02 9.04
C GLY A 262 7.45 -4.96 9.96
N ASN A 263 7.02 -6.22 10.06
CA ASN A 263 7.74 -7.24 10.84
C ASN A 263 9.12 -7.56 10.27
N VAL A 264 9.28 -7.56 8.92
CA VAL A 264 10.58 -7.70 8.27
C VAL A 264 11.49 -6.53 8.66
N VAL A 265 10.99 -5.29 8.60
CA VAL A 265 11.75 -4.09 8.97
C VAL A 265 12.19 -4.14 10.43
N LEU A 266 11.27 -4.43 11.37
CA LEU A 266 11.59 -4.51 12.79
C LEU A 266 12.66 -5.57 13.08
N ARG A 267 12.52 -6.77 12.49
CA ARG A 267 13.49 -7.86 12.66
C ARG A 267 14.87 -7.49 12.09
N ARG A 268 14.91 -6.83 10.93
CA ARG A 268 16.16 -6.36 10.32
C ARG A 268 16.80 -5.27 11.18
N LEU A 269 16.00 -4.36 11.72
CA LEU A 269 16.43 -3.29 12.61
C LEU A 269 17.06 -3.83 13.89
N ASP A 270 16.44 -4.86 14.50
CA ASP A 270 16.93 -5.53 15.70
C ASP A 270 18.24 -6.30 15.49
N ARG A 271 18.42 -6.88 14.30
CA ARG A 271 19.65 -7.62 13.94
C ARG A 271 20.78 -6.72 13.45
N MET A 272 20.45 -5.49 13.06
CA MET A 272 21.44 -4.53 12.61
C MET A 272 22.21 -4.05 13.84
N ASN A 273 23.53 -4.23 13.84
CA ASN A 273 24.39 -3.71 14.90
C ASN A 273 24.53 -2.19 14.74
N VAL A 274 23.55 -1.45 15.25
CA VAL A 274 23.41 0.00 15.09
C VAL A 274 23.86 0.71 16.36
N GLU A 275 24.76 1.67 16.20
CA GLU A 275 25.12 2.63 17.24
C GLU A 275 24.68 4.05 16.85
N PRO A 276 24.06 4.82 17.76
CA PRO A 276 23.68 6.20 17.47
C PRO A 276 24.90 7.05 17.12
N ALA A 277 24.79 7.85 16.06
CA ALA A 277 25.85 8.77 15.68
C ALA A 277 25.70 10.10 16.48
N PRO A 278 26.76 10.60 17.16
CA PRO A 278 26.71 11.86 17.91
C PRO A 278 26.17 13.05 17.10
N GLY A 279 25.34 13.90 17.72
CA GLY A 279 24.79 15.09 17.05
C GLY A 279 23.75 14.79 15.96
N THR A 280 23.27 13.55 15.86
CA THR A 280 22.21 13.12 14.92
C THR A 280 21.02 12.52 15.66
N GLN A 281 19.87 12.45 15.00
CA GLN A 281 18.73 11.71 15.53
C GLN A 281 18.99 10.20 15.47
N ASN A 282 18.54 9.47 16.49
CA ASN A 282 18.67 8.02 16.55
C ASN A 282 17.84 7.35 15.44
N PHE A 283 18.53 6.76 14.46
CA PHE A 283 17.95 5.99 13.37
C PHE A 283 16.87 4.98 13.81
N GLN A 284 17.21 4.07 14.73
CA GLN A 284 16.27 3.03 15.15
C GLN A 284 15.02 3.63 15.81
N GLY A 285 15.22 4.66 16.64
CA GLY A 285 14.12 5.38 17.30
C GLY A 285 13.20 6.06 16.30
N VAL A 286 13.75 6.73 15.29
CA VAL A 286 12.99 7.43 14.24
C VAL A 286 12.16 6.43 13.42
N VAL A 287 12.75 5.31 13.00
CA VAL A 287 12.05 4.27 12.23
C VAL A 287 10.92 3.66 13.05
N ARG A 288 11.18 3.22 14.28
CA ARG A 288 10.16 2.61 15.16
C ARG A 288 9.00 3.54 15.46
N LYS A 289 9.28 4.81 15.78
CA LYS A 289 8.27 5.82 16.12
C LYS A 289 7.29 6.08 14.98
N ARG A 290 7.67 5.78 13.73
CA ARG A 290 6.79 5.91 12.56
C ARG A 290 6.11 4.59 12.19
N LEU A 291 6.83 3.48 12.32
CA LEU A 291 6.37 2.17 11.88
C LEU A 291 5.39 1.53 12.88
N GLU A 292 5.69 1.55 14.17
CA GLU A 292 4.88 0.87 15.18
C GLU A 292 3.46 1.45 15.30
N PRO A 293 3.25 2.79 15.31
CA PRO A 293 1.90 3.35 15.30
C PRO A 293 1.13 3.02 14.02
N ALA A 294 1.80 2.97 12.87
CA ALA A 294 1.19 2.62 11.60
C ALA A 294 0.66 1.18 11.62
N LEU A 295 1.47 0.23 12.09
CA LEU A 295 1.06 -1.17 12.26
C LEU A 295 -0.14 -1.33 13.20
N ARG A 296 -0.16 -0.61 14.32
CA ARG A 296 -1.32 -0.59 15.23
C ARG A 296 -2.57 -0.06 14.55
N THR A 297 -2.41 0.97 13.72
CA THR A 297 -3.50 1.55 12.94
C THR A 297 -4.06 0.53 11.94
N TYR A 298 -3.20 -0.20 11.21
CA TYR A 298 -3.64 -1.19 10.22
C TYR A 298 -4.40 -2.33 10.87
N ARG A 299 -3.90 -2.83 12.01
CA ARG A 299 -4.59 -3.86 12.79
C ARG A 299 -5.96 -3.38 13.26
N SER A 300 -6.02 -2.22 13.91
CA SER A 300 -7.28 -1.65 14.40
C SER A 300 -8.29 -1.38 13.28
N ALA A 301 -7.81 -0.94 12.11
CA ALA A 301 -8.67 -0.69 10.95
C ALA A 301 -9.22 -2.01 10.37
N GLY A 302 -8.41 -3.08 10.34
CA GLY A 302 -8.84 -4.42 9.97
C GLY A 302 -9.87 -5.00 10.94
N GLU A 303 -9.60 -4.95 12.25
CA GLU A 303 -10.53 -5.40 13.30
C GLU A 303 -11.89 -4.68 13.19
N ARG A 304 -11.87 -3.35 13.00
CA ARG A 304 -13.08 -2.55 12.88
C ARG A 304 -13.87 -2.81 11.60
N LEU A 305 -13.19 -3.19 10.52
CA LEU A 305 -13.84 -3.65 9.30
C LEU A 305 -14.57 -4.96 9.56
N ASP A 306 -13.90 -5.93 10.18
CA ASP A 306 -14.50 -7.23 10.52
C ASP A 306 -15.72 -7.06 11.46
N GLU A 307 -15.60 -6.23 12.49
CA GLU A 307 -16.72 -5.90 13.39
C GLU A 307 -17.93 -5.30 12.65
N THR A 308 -17.66 -4.42 11.68
CA THR A 308 -18.71 -3.75 10.89
C THR A 308 -19.38 -4.73 9.93
N THR A 309 -18.60 -5.54 9.20
CA THR A 309 -19.12 -6.57 8.30
C THR A 309 -19.97 -7.58 9.08
N ASP A 310 -19.51 -8.02 10.25
CA ASP A 310 -20.26 -8.92 11.13
C ASP A 310 -21.56 -8.27 11.65
N ALA A 311 -21.53 -6.98 11.99
CA ALA A 311 -22.72 -6.25 12.42
C ALA A 311 -23.77 -6.14 11.32
N VAL A 312 -23.34 -5.84 10.09
CA VAL A 312 -24.21 -5.80 8.91
C VAL A 312 -24.79 -7.18 8.61
N ALA A 313 -23.98 -8.24 8.66
CA ALA A 313 -24.44 -9.61 8.44
C ALA A 313 -25.48 -10.05 9.48
N ARG A 314 -25.27 -9.74 10.76
CA ARG A 314 -26.27 -10.00 11.82
C ARG A 314 -27.58 -9.24 11.58
N ALA A 315 -27.50 -7.96 11.22
CA ALA A 315 -28.68 -7.16 10.91
C ALA A 315 -29.47 -7.72 9.71
N SER A 316 -28.75 -8.12 8.64
CA SER A 316 -29.32 -8.78 7.46
C SER A 316 -30.11 -10.03 7.82
N ASN A 317 -29.53 -10.91 8.64
CA ASN A 317 -30.19 -12.12 9.10
C ASN A 317 -31.44 -11.82 9.95
N LEU A 318 -31.37 -10.86 10.87
CA LEU A 318 -32.51 -10.49 11.72
C LEU A 318 -33.69 -9.94 10.90
N LEU A 319 -33.42 -9.05 9.94
CA LEU A 319 -34.46 -8.48 9.09
C LEU A 319 -35.09 -9.50 8.16
N ARG A 320 -34.28 -10.41 7.62
CA ARG A 320 -34.77 -11.51 6.80
C ARG A 320 -35.72 -12.40 7.61
N CYS A 321 -35.34 -12.78 8.83
CA CYS A 321 -36.21 -13.54 9.73
C CYS A 321 -37.51 -12.78 10.06
N GLN A 322 -37.45 -11.47 10.33
CA GLN A 322 -38.66 -10.68 10.59
C GLN A 322 -39.61 -10.65 9.38
N ILE A 323 -39.08 -10.45 8.17
CA ILE A 323 -39.90 -10.46 6.95
C ILE A 323 -40.50 -11.85 6.71
N ASP A 324 -39.72 -12.91 6.92
CA ASP A 324 -40.21 -14.28 6.77
C ASP A 324 -41.37 -14.56 7.76
N LEU A 325 -41.28 -14.06 9.00
CA LEU A 325 -42.36 -14.16 10.00
C LEU A 325 -43.61 -13.36 9.59
N ASP A 326 -43.45 -12.12 9.12
CA ASP A 326 -44.57 -11.30 8.65
C ASP A 326 -45.28 -11.95 7.45
N VAL A 327 -44.52 -12.53 6.52
CA VAL A 327 -45.06 -13.25 5.35
C VAL A 327 -45.81 -14.50 5.80
N GLN A 328 -45.31 -15.22 6.80
CA GLN A 328 -46.03 -16.35 7.41
C GLN A 328 -47.35 -15.91 8.05
N GLU A 329 -47.36 -14.83 8.84
CA GLU A 329 -48.58 -14.30 9.45
C GLU A 329 -49.61 -13.86 8.40
N GLN A 330 -49.16 -13.22 7.31
CA GLN A 330 -50.04 -12.87 6.18
C GLN A 330 -50.61 -14.10 5.49
N ASN A 331 -49.78 -15.13 5.24
CA ASN A 331 -50.24 -16.38 4.62
C ASN A 331 -51.26 -17.11 5.50
N ASP A 332 -51.04 -17.15 6.81
CA ASP A 332 -51.99 -17.74 7.77
C ASP A 332 -53.32 -16.98 7.78
N ASN A 333 -53.28 -15.64 7.77
CA ASN A 333 -54.47 -14.81 7.66
C ASN A 333 -55.23 -15.05 6.34
N LEU A 334 -54.52 -15.20 5.21
CA LEU A 334 -55.13 -15.54 3.93
C LEU A 334 -55.75 -16.94 3.93
N LEU A 335 -55.12 -17.92 4.57
CA LEU A 335 -55.67 -19.27 4.78
C LEU A 335 -56.94 -19.23 5.64
N ILE A 336 -56.94 -18.44 6.71
CA ILE A 336 -58.13 -18.24 7.57
C ILE A 336 -59.24 -17.55 6.77
N LEU A 337 -58.95 -16.51 6.00
CA LEU A 337 -59.93 -15.85 5.15
C LEU A 337 -60.49 -16.80 4.07
N GLY A 338 -59.63 -17.61 3.45
CA GLY A 338 -60.04 -18.61 2.47
C GLY A 338 -60.95 -19.69 3.07
N THR A 339 -60.65 -20.16 4.28
CA THR A 339 -61.51 -21.12 5.00
C THR A 339 -62.84 -20.49 5.40
N ILE A 340 -62.86 -19.25 5.90
CA ILE A 340 -64.10 -18.51 6.19
C ILE A 340 -64.96 -18.34 4.93
N LEU A 341 -64.35 -17.94 3.80
CA LEU A 341 -65.06 -17.74 2.55
C LEU A 341 -65.64 -19.06 2.01
N SER A 342 -64.90 -20.16 2.14
CA SER A 342 -65.35 -21.51 1.77
C SER A 342 -66.54 -21.97 2.61
N VAL A 343 -66.47 -21.84 3.95
CA VAL A 343 -67.57 -22.19 4.86
C VAL A 343 -68.80 -21.32 4.59
N SER A 344 -68.61 -20.03 4.34
CA SER A 344 -69.70 -19.10 4.01
C SER A 344 -70.38 -19.48 2.69
N SER A 345 -69.59 -19.83 1.67
CA SER A 345 -70.09 -20.25 0.36
C SER A 345 -70.86 -21.58 0.44
N PHE A 346 -70.37 -22.53 1.23
CA PHE A 346 -71.06 -23.80 1.49
C PHE A 346 -72.37 -23.59 2.24
N SER A 347 -72.38 -22.74 3.26
CA SER A 347 -73.59 -22.41 4.02
C SER A 347 -74.65 -21.73 3.15
N LEU A 348 -74.22 -20.81 2.27
CA LEU A 348 -75.08 -20.16 1.30
C LEU A 348 -75.66 -21.16 0.28
N ALA A 349 -74.85 -22.11 -0.19
CA ALA A 349 -75.31 -23.17 -1.09
C ALA A 349 -76.34 -24.09 -0.42
N ILE A 350 -76.17 -24.41 0.87
CA ILE A 350 -77.18 -25.15 1.65
C ILE A 350 -78.48 -24.34 1.77
N LEU A 351 -78.40 -23.06 2.10
CA LEU A 351 -79.60 -22.22 2.20
C LEU A 351 -80.36 -22.14 0.87
N GLN A 352 -79.65 -21.94 -0.25
CA GLN A 352 -80.25 -21.95 -1.59
C GLN A 352 -80.84 -23.31 -1.98
N PHE A 353 -80.22 -24.41 -1.53
CA PHE A 353 -80.76 -25.74 -1.72
C PHE A 353 -82.05 -25.95 -0.94
N LEU A 354 -82.06 -25.58 0.34
CA LEU A 354 -83.24 -25.66 1.21
C LEU A 354 -84.39 -24.79 0.67
N GLU A 355 -84.11 -23.57 0.23
CA GLU A 355 -85.10 -22.67 -0.37
C GLU A 355 -85.71 -23.26 -1.65
N LYS A 356 -84.95 -24.03 -2.43
CA LYS A 356 -85.48 -24.76 -3.60
C LYS A 356 -86.29 -26.01 -3.23
N VAL A 357 -85.97 -26.66 -2.12
CA VAL A 357 -86.69 -27.84 -1.63
C VAL A 357 -88.02 -27.43 -0.99
N ASP A 358 -88.09 -26.29 -0.30
CA ASP A 358 -89.34 -25.75 0.27
C ASP A 358 -90.33 -25.23 -0.79
N VAL A 359 -89.89 -25.09 -2.05
CA VAL A 359 -90.72 -24.68 -3.21
C VAL A 359 -91.25 -25.87 -4.02
N LEU A 360 -90.81 -27.10 -3.72
CA LEU A 360 -91.31 -28.36 -4.28
C LEU A 360 -92.33 -29.01 -3.34
#